data_AF-A0A968H414-F1
#
_entry.id   AF-A0A968H414-F1
#
_cell.length_a   1.000
_cell.length_b   1.000
_cell.length_c   1.000
_cell.angle_alpha   90.00
_cell.angle_beta   90.00
_cell.angle_gamma   90.00
#
_symmetry.space_group_name_H-M   'P 1'
#
loop_
_entity.id
_entity.type
_entity.pdbx_description
1 polymer ?
#
loop_
_entity_poly.entity_id
_entity_poly.type
_entity_poly.pdbx_seq_one_letter_code
_entity_poly.pdbx_strand_id
1 'polypeptide(L)'
;MQTDKLDLLETETIKAALAAGKSVRHVSKLTGRSRPTIDKVKADHKEDIQAMSERLADSFFETAERALAHISDEKLSNSNARDLGILSGVMVDKARLLSGESTQNVAVLSYFGGLIEAFNSDPPEE
;
A
#
# COMPACT_ATOMS: atom_id res chain seq x y z
N MET A 1 22.63 15.52 -28.33
CA MET A 1 21.83 16.62 -27.75
C MET A 1 20.37 16.24 -27.94
N GLN A 2 19.69 15.80 -26.89
CA GLN A 2 18.26 15.49 -26.97
C GLN A 2 17.49 16.81 -27.10
N THR A 3 16.56 16.86 -28.05
CA THR A 3 15.78 18.04 -28.43
C THR A 3 15.05 18.66 -27.25
N ASP A 4 15.07 19.99 -27.18
CA ASP A 4 14.52 20.82 -26.10
C ASP A 4 12.98 20.77 -26.00
N LYS A 5 12.34 20.11 -26.98
CA LYS A 5 10.91 19.90 -27.05
C LYS A 5 10.60 18.48 -26.55
N LEU A 6 9.81 18.39 -25.49
CA LEU A 6 9.18 17.14 -25.06
C LEU A 6 8.17 16.71 -26.12
N ASP A 7 8.17 15.44 -26.49
CA ASP A 7 7.04 14.88 -27.21
C ASP A 7 5.85 14.63 -26.27
N LEU A 8 4.68 14.36 -26.85
CA LEU A 8 3.45 14.14 -26.10
C LEU A 8 3.52 12.87 -25.24
N LEU A 9 4.15 11.81 -25.76
CA LEU A 9 4.31 10.53 -25.08
C LEU A 9 5.26 10.63 -23.87
N GLU A 10 6.35 11.38 -23.99
CA GLU A 10 7.29 11.68 -22.91
C GLU A 10 6.60 12.48 -21.81
N THR A 11 5.79 13.47 -22.18
CA THR A 11 5.02 14.29 -21.21
C THR A 11 4.04 13.42 -20.44
N GLU A 12 3.29 12.55 -21.12
CA GLU A 12 2.39 11.59 -20.47
C GLU A 12 3.14 10.57 -19.61
N THR A 13 4.31 10.11 -20.04
CA THR A 13 5.16 9.20 -19.26
C THR A 13 5.64 9.85 -17.96
N ILE A 14 6.05 11.13 -18.02
CA ILE A 14 6.44 11.90 -16.84
C ILE A 14 5.24 12.06 -15.90
N LYS A 15 4.08 12.46 -16.42
CA LYS A 15 2.84 12.62 -15.63
C LYS A 15 2.45 11.32 -14.92
N ALA A 16 2.40 10.21 -15.65
CA ALA A 16 2.05 8.90 -15.11
C ALA A 16 3.04 8.43 -14.02
N ALA A 17 4.35 8.61 -14.25
CA ALA A 17 5.36 8.23 -13.26
C ALA A 17 5.28 9.09 -11.99
N LEU A 18 5.01 10.39 -12.12
CA LEU A 18 4.79 11.28 -10.98
C LEU A 18 3.49 10.93 -10.23
N ALA A 19 2.41 10.62 -10.95
CA ALA A 19 1.13 10.21 -10.37
C ALA A 19 1.25 8.89 -9.58
N ALA A 20 2.12 7.99 -10.04
CA ALA A 20 2.50 6.76 -9.33
C ALA A 20 3.47 6.99 -8.15
N GLY A 21 3.71 8.25 -7.77
CA GLY A 21 4.54 8.61 -6.61
C GLY A 21 6.05 8.46 -6.83
N LYS A 22 6.53 8.32 -8.07
CA LYS A 22 7.98 8.19 -8.32
C LYS A 22 8.68 9.53 -8.07
N SER A 23 9.89 9.45 -7.51
CA SER A 23 10.71 10.65 -7.28
C SER A 23 11.21 11.25 -8.60
N VAL A 24 11.44 12.56 -8.63
CA VAL A 24 11.97 13.25 -9.82
C VAL A 24 13.31 12.66 -10.28
N ARG A 25 14.14 12.18 -9.36
CA ARG A 25 15.38 11.45 -9.68
C ARG A 25 15.10 10.15 -10.43
N HIS A 26 14.07 9.41 -10.02
CA HIS A 26 13.65 8.19 -10.71
C HIS A 26 13.10 8.52 -12.10
N VAL A 27 12.24 9.53 -12.21
CA VAL A 27 11.68 9.98 -13.49
C VAL A 27 12.79 10.44 -14.44
N SER A 28 13.79 11.16 -13.95
CA SER A 28 14.95 11.58 -14.73
C SER A 28 15.76 10.41 -15.30
N LYS A 29 15.94 9.33 -14.50
CA LYS A 29 16.56 8.10 -15.01
C LYS A 29 15.69 7.37 -16.04
N LEU A 30 14.37 7.41 -15.86
CA LEU A 30 13.41 6.74 -16.74
C LEU A 30 13.32 7.41 -18.11
N THR A 31 13.27 8.74 -18.15
CA THR A 31 13.01 9.50 -19.38
C THR A 31 14.26 10.12 -19.98
N GLY A 32 15.40 10.08 -19.28
CA GLY A 32 16.62 10.78 -19.67
C GLY A 32 16.53 12.31 -19.56
N ARG A 33 15.41 12.84 -19.04
CA ARG A 33 15.18 14.28 -18.96
C ARG A 33 15.78 14.90 -17.70
N SER A 34 16.16 16.16 -17.83
CA SER A 34 16.72 16.94 -16.73
C SER A 34 15.67 17.21 -15.64
N ARG A 35 16.13 17.38 -14.40
CA ARG A 35 15.26 17.72 -13.27
C ARG A 35 14.43 19.01 -13.49
N PRO A 36 15.01 20.13 -13.98
CA PRO A 36 14.23 21.33 -14.29
C PRO A 36 13.10 21.09 -15.31
N THR A 37 13.35 20.26 -16.32
CA THR A 37 12.32 19.88 -17.31
C THR A 37 11.16 19.14 -16.64
N ILE A 38 11.46 18.19 -15.76
CA ILE A 38 10.44 17.39 -15.05
C ILE A 38 9.67 18.25 -14.05
N ASP A 39 10.38 19.13 -13.32
CA ASP A 39 9.75 20.05 -12.37
C ASP A 39 8.80 21.02 -13.08
N LYS A 40 9.14 21.45 -14.30
CA LYS A 40 8.23 22.24 -15.14
C LYS A 40 6.98 21.45 -15.53
N VAL A 41 7.13 20.23 -16.05
CA VAL A 41 5.97 19.37 -16.37
C VAL A 41 5.09 19.13 -15.15
N LYS A 42 5.69 18.90 -13.98
CA LYS A 42 4.97 18.73 -12.72
C LYS A 42 4.14 19.97 -12.34
N ALA A 43 4.69 21.15 -12.55
CA ALA A 43 4.00 22.40 -12.26
C ALA A 43 2.86 22.67 -13.27
N ASP A 44 3.15 22.50 -14.56
CA ASP A 44 2.21 22.78 -15.65
C ASP A 44 1.03 21.79 -15.69
N HIS A 45 1.22 20.56 -15.21
CA HIS A 45 0.23 19.47 -15.26
C HIS A 45 -0.19 18.94 -13.87
N LYS A 46 -0.17 19.79 -12.85
CA LYS A 46 -0.47 19.38 -11.47
C LYS A 46 -1.84 18.69 -11.34
N GLU A 47 -2.87 19.23 -11.98
CA GLU A 47 -4.24 18.69 -11.92
C GLU A 47 -4.35 17.33 -12.63
N ASP A 48 -3.73 17.18 -13.80
CA ASP A 48 -3.71 15.90 -14.52
C ASP A 48 -3.01 14.81 -13.70
N ILE A 49 -1.86 15.14 -13.09
CA ILE A 49 -1.09 14.22 -12.25
C ILE A 49 -1.92 13.80 -11.04
N GLN A 50 -2.62 14.75 -10.42
CA GLN A 50 -3.52 14.47 -9.29
C GLN A 50 -4.66 13.54 -9.70
N ALA A 51 -5.35 13.85 -10.81
CA ALA A 51 -6.45 13.02 -11.32
C ALA A 51 -6.01 11.62 -11.76
N MET A 52 -4.77 11.47 -12.24
CA MET A 52 -4.18 10.14 -12.50
C MET A 52 -3.87 9.40 -11.20
N SER A 53 -3.40 10.10 -10.17
CA SER A 53 -3.10 9.51 -8.87
C SER A 53 -4.36 8.98 -8.19
N GLU A 54 -5.46 9.73 -8.25
CA GLU A 54 -6.77 9.32 -7.75
C GLU A 54 -7.29 8.08 -8.48
N ARG A 55 -7.25 8.07 -9.83
CA ARG A 55 -7.64 6.88 -10.61
C ARG A 55 -6.80 5.64 -10.29
N LEU A 56 -5.50 5.82 -10.04
CA LEU A 56 -4.62 4.72 -9.60
C LEU A 56 -5.02 4.23 -8.20
N ALA A 57 -5.34 5.13 -7.28
CA ALA A 57 -5.81 4.77 -5.95
C ALA A 57 -7.11 3.97 -6.03
N ASP A 58 -8.10 4.43 -6.79
CA ASP A 58 -9.37 3.74 -7.00
C ASP A 58 -9.17 2.33 -7.57
N SER A 59 -8.31 2.19 -8.59
CA SER A 59 -7.99 0.88 -9.17
C SER A 59 -7.31 -0.07 -8.18
N PHE A 60 -6.44 0.45 -7.30
CA PHE A 60 -5.84 -0.35 -6.23
C PHE A 60 -6.87 -0.75 -5.17
N PHE A 61 -7.80 0.13 -4.81
CA PHE A 61 -8.90 -0.21 -3.90
C PHE A 61 -9.78 -1.33 -4.49
N GLU A 62 -10.22 -1.20 -5.74
CA GLU A 62 -11.01 -2.23 -6.43
C GLU A 62 -10.25 -3.57 -6.46
N THR A 63 -8.96 -3.53 -6.77
CA THR A 63 -8.12 -4.75 -6.79
C THR A 63 -8.01 -5.37 -5.39
N ALA A 64 -7.86 -4.54 -4.35
CA ALA A 64 -7.81 -5.01 -2.96
C ALA A 64 -9.15 -5.63 -2.53
N GLU A 65 -10.28 -5.02 -2.87
CA GLU A 65 -11.61 -5.57 -2.60
C GLU A 65 -11.81 -6.94 -3.25
N ARG A 66 -11.41 -7.07 -4.52
CA ARG A 66 -11.44 -8.35 -5.23
C ARG A 66 -10.54 -9.39 -4.58
N ALA A 67 -9.35 -8.99 -4.15
CA ALA A 67 -8.44 -9.90 -3.45
C ALA A 67 -9.06 -10.39 -2.13
N LEU A 68 -9.64 -9.48 -1.33
CA LEU A 68 -10.33 -9.80 -0.09
C LEU A 68 -11.51 -10.75 -0.32
N ALA A 69 -12.31 -10.52 -1.37
CA ALA A 69 -13.41 -11.42 -1.74
C ALA A 69 -12.96 -12.85 -2.08
N HIS A 70 -11.68 -13.04 -2.43
CA HIS A 70 -11.09 -14.34 -2.72
C HIS A 70 -10.32 -14.97 -1.54
N ILE A 71 -10.22 -14.28 -0.40
CA ILE A 71 -9.67 -14.87 0.83
C ILE A 71 -10.80 -15.66 1.50
N SER A 72 -10.75 -16.99 1.38
CA SER A 72 -11.66 -17.91 2.05
C SER A 72 -11.06 -18.45 3.34
N ASP A 73 -11.90 -18.99 4.23
CA ASP A 73 -11.47 -19.66 5.46
C ASP A 73 -10.48 -20.80 5.17
N GLU A 74 -10.68 -21.54 4.06
CA GLU A 74 -9.74 -22.58 3.61
C GLU A 74 -8.35 -22.02 3.27
N LYS A 75 -8.26 -20.82 2.67
CA LYS A 75 -6.97 -20.19 2.39
C LYS A 75 -6.33 -19.65 3.67
N LEU A 76 -7.13 -19.15 4.61
CA LEU A 76 -6.64 -18.70 5.91
C LEU A 76 -6.11 -19.88 6.73
N SER A 77 -6.80 -21.02 6.76
CA SER A 77 -6.35 -22.22 7.48
C SER A 77 -5.07 -22.82 6.89
N ASN A 78 -4.87 -22.67 5.58
CA ASN A 78 -3.66 -23.12 4.88
C ASN A 78 -2.53 -22.08 4.88
N SER A 79 -2.76 -20.88 5.42
CA SER A 79 -1.73 -19.85 5.52
C SER A 79 -0.74 -20.16 6.64
N ASN A 80 0.52 -19.77 6.48
CA ASN A 80 1.51 -19.98 7.52
C ASN A 80 1.33 -18.99 8.69
N ALA A 81 1.85 -19.35 9.86
CA ALA A 81 1.71 -18.55 11.09
C ALA A 81 2.32 -17.13 10.98
N ARG A 82 3.34 -16.94 10.14
CA ARG A 82 3.95 -15.62 9.92
C ARG A 82 2.98 -14.69 9.19
N ASP A 83 2.37 -15.16 8.11
CA ASP A 83 1.43 -14.37 7.30
C ASP A 83 0.15 -14.06 8.10
N LEU A 84 -0.36 -15.04 8.86
CA LEU A 84 -1.47 -14.84 9.78
C LEU A 84 -1.13 -13.84 10.89
N GLY A 85 0.08 -13.88 11.44
CA GLY A 85 0.55 -12.92 12.45
C GLY A 85 0.64 -11.49 11.90
N ILE A 86 1.16 -11.31 10.68
CA ILE A 86 1.20 -10.02 10.00
C ILE A 86 -0.22 -9.50 9.75
N LEU A 87 -1.09 -10.34 9.18
CA LEU A 87 -2.48 -9.99 8.89
C LEU A 87 -3.22 -9.56 10.16
N SER A 88 -3.11 -10.35 11.24
CA SER A 88 -3.73 -10.04 12.54
C SER A 88 -3.26 -8.69 13.09
N GLY A 89 -1.94 -8.44 13.12
CA GLY A 89 -1.40 -7.17 13.61
C GLY A 89 -1.89 -5.96 12.81
N VAL A 90 -1.89 -6.05 11.47
CA VAL A 90 -2.40 -4.98 10.61
C VAL A 90 -3.89 -4.72 10.87
N MET A 91 -4.69 -5.78 11.02
CA MET A 91 -6.14 -5.64 11.23
C MET A 91 -6.47 -5.04 12.60
N VAL A 92 -5.76 -5.44 13.66
CA VAL A 92 -5.90 -4.83 14.99
C VAL A 92 -5.54 -3.35 14.96
N ASP A 93 -4.42 -2.99 14.33
CA ASP A 93 -4.02 -1.57 14.22
C ASP A 93 -5.04 -0.74 13.45
N LYS A 94 -5.59 -1.29 12.36
CA LYS A 94 -6.65 -0.62 11.59
C LYS A 94 -7.94 -0.48 12.38
N ALA A 95 -8.36 -1.51 13.11
CA ALA A 95 -9.53 -1.44 13.98
C ALA A 95 -9.37 -0.35 15.05
N ARG A 96 -8.21 -0.28 15.71
CA ARG A 96 -7.91 0.75 16.72
C ARG A 96 -7.90 2.14 16.12
N LEU A 97 -7.27 2.32 14.95
CA LEU A 97 -7.27 3.60 14.24
C LEU A 97 -8.69 4.07 13.90
N LEU A 98 -9.54 3.17 13.40
CA LEU A 98 -10.94 3.48 13.06
C LEU A 98 -11.79 3.76 14.30
N SER A 99 -11.49 3.13 15.44
CA SER A 99 -12.13 3.38 16.73
C SER A 99 -11.60 4.64 17.46
N GLY A 100 -10.64 5.37 16.87
CA GLY A 100 -10.01 6.53 17.50
C GLY A 100 -9.09 6.16 18.68
N GLU A 101 -8.70 4.90 18.79
CA GLU A 101 -7.80 4.39 19.82
C GLU A 101 -6.33 4.55 19.41
N SER A 102 -5.45 4.62 20.42
CA SER A 102 -4.01 4.67 20.19
C SER A 102 -3.51 3.40 19.49
N THR A 103 -2.82 3.59 18.36
CA THR A 103 -2.12 2.53 17.61
C THR A 103 -0.73 2.25 18.15
N GLN A 104 -0.42 2.61 19.40
CA GLN A 104 0.86 2.25 20.00
C GLN A 104 1.01 0.73 19.91
N ASN A 105 2.08 0.30 19.21
CA ASN A 105 2.51 -1.08 19.00
C ASN A 105 2.64 -1.80 20.36
N VAL A 106 1.52 -2.29 20.89
CA VAL A 106 1.55 -3.33 21.90
C VAL A 106 1.83 -4.59 21.09
N ALA A 107 3.09 -5.03 21.16
CA ALA A 107 3.53 -6.27 20.56
C ALA A 107 2.43 -7.33 20.72
N VAL A 108 1.84 -7.71 19.59
CA VAL A 108 0.76 -8.69 19.43
C VAL A 108 1.06 -10.02 20.17
N LEU A 109 2.33 -10.22 20.58
CA LEU A 109 2.78 -11.24 21.52
C LEU A 109 1.96 -11.36 22.82
N SER A 110 1.47 -10.27 23.41
CA SER A 110 0.76 -10.38 24.70
C SER A 110 -0.64 -11.00 24.57
N TYR A 111 -1.28 -10.85 23.41
CA TYR A 111 -2.58 -11.47 23.13
C TYR A 111 -2.43 -12.94 22.71
N PHE A 112 -1.37 -13.28 21.95
CA PHE A 112 -1.08 -14.67 21.58
C PHE A 112 -0.60 -15.53 22.76
N GLY A 113 0.12 -14.94 23.74
CA GLY A 113 0.52 -15.67 24.96
C GLY A 113 -0.67 -16.20 25.75
N GLY A 114 -1.69 -15.36 25.98
CA GLY A 114 -2.91 -15.76 26.68
C GLY A 114 -3.77 -16.76 25.90
N LEU A 115 -3.75 -16.70 24.56
CA LEU A 115 -4.53 -17.63 23.72
C LEU A 115 -3.89 -19.02 23.64
N ILE A 116 -2.56 -19.11 23.69
CA ILE A 116 -1.83 -20.38 23.79
C ILE A 116 -2.00 -21.00 25.19
N GLU A 117 -1.99 -20.19 26.25
CA GLU A 117 -2.28 -20.68 27.60
C GLU A 117 -3.71 -21.19 27.75
N ALA A 118 -4.69 -20.52 27.13
CA ALA A 118 -6.09 -20.96 27.11
C ALA A 118 -6.34 -22.23 26.29
N PHE A 119 -5.52 -22.51 25.28
CA PHE A 119 -5.60 -23.75 24.49
C PHE A 119 -4.87 -24.94 25.15
N ASN A 120 -3.91 -24.68 26.03
CA ASN A 120 -3.14 -25.70 26.75
C ASN A 120 -3.64 -25.95 28.17
N SER A 121 -4.70 -25.27 28.61
CA SER A 121 -5.39 -25.60 29.86
C SER A 121 -6.38 -26.73 29.57
N ASP A 122 -6.09 -27.93 30.07
CA ASP A 122 -7.01 -29.05 30.01
C ASP A 122 -8.39 -28.65 30.57
N PRO A 123 -9.51 -29.11 29.97
CA PRO A 123 -10.83 -28.88 30.54
C PRO A 123 -10.90 -29.49 31.95
N PRO A 124 -11.65 -28.88 32.88
CA PRO A 124 -11.76 -29.40 34.23
C PRO A 124 -12.38 -30.81 34.16
N GLU A 125 -11.67 -31.80 34.70
CA GLU A 125 -12.21 -33.15 34.92
C GLU A 125 -13.45 -33.03 35.82
N GLU A 126 -14.55 -33.65 35.38
CA GLU A 126 -15.84 -33.72 36.09
C GLU A 126 -15.75 -34.47 37.43
#